data_AF-A0A667ICV7-F1
#
_entry.id   AF-A0A667ICV7-F1
#
_cell.length_a   1.000
_cell.length_b   1.000
_cell.length_c   1.000
_cell.angle_alpha   90.00
_cell.angle_beta   90.00
_cell.angle_gamma   90.00
#
_symmetry.space_group_name_H-M   'P 1'
#
loop_
_entity.id
_entity.type
_entity.pdbx_description
1 polymer ?
#
loop_
_entity_poly.entity_id
_entity_poly.type
_entity_poly.pdbx_seq_one_letter_code
_entity_poly.pdbx_strand_id
1 'polypeptide(L)'
;METVRHSEHTLKTALISENPRLVSQYEKLDAGERRLLNEAFKPDHDLFGPITLHSQSDWIISHPEAPQDFEQFFSDPYRKAPSPDKRSIYIQCIGSLGNTRIISEEYIKWLKGYCEAFFYGLTVKLLEPVPVSATRCSFRVNDNTQNLQIHAGHILKFLKKKKPEDAFCVVGITMIDLYPRDSWNFVFGQASLTDGAGEVDR
;
A
#
# COMPACT_ATOMS: atom_id res chain seq x y z
N MET A 1 -13.07 -26.28 0.49
CA MET A 1 -13.33 -24.88 0.84
C MET A 1 -13.35 -24.80 2.35
N GLU A 2 -12.40 -24.08 2.94
CA GLU A 2 -12.25 -23.93 4.38
C GLU A 2 -12.33 -22.44 4.71
N THR A 3 -13.08 -22.08 5.74
CA THR A 3 -13.20 -20.68 6.16
C THR A 3 -12.35 -20.47 7.41
N VAL A 4 -11.40 -19.52 7.33
CA VAL A 4 -10.56 -19.15 8.47
C VAL A 4 -11.41 -18.41 9.48
N ARG A 5 -11.49 -18.93 10.71
CA ARG A 5 -12.27 -18.33 11.80
C ARG A 5 -11.42 -18.20 13.05
N HIS A 6 -11.59 -17.07 13.74
CA HIS A 6 -10.99 -16.81 15.03
C HIS A 6 -12.09 -16.54 16.06
N SER A 7 -11.81 -16.81 17.34
CA SER A 7 -12.71 -16.43 18.41
C SER A 7 -12.77 -14.91 18.54
N GLU A 8 -13.90 -14.38 19.00
CA GLU A 8 -14.02 -12.94 19.31
C GLU A 8 -12.92 -12.48 20.28
N HIS A 9 -12.57 -13.30 21.27
CA HIS A 9 -11.50 -13.00 22.20
C HIS A 9 -10.14 -12.85 21.48
N THR A 10 -9.81 -13.79 20.57
CA THR A 10 -8.58 -13.72 19.77
C THR A 10 -8.53 -12.44 18.92
N LEU A 11 -9.64 -12.09 18.25
CA LEU A 11 -9.71 -10.88 17.43
C LEU A 11 -9.61 -9.61 18.27
N LYS A 12 -10.24 -9.58 19.45
CA LYS A 12 -10.13 -8.46 20.39
C LYS A 12 -8.70 -8.27 20.88
N THR A 13 -8.04 -9.35 21.29
CA THR A 13 -6.65 -9.30 21.71
C THR A 13 -5.74 -8.84 20.55
N ALA A 14 -5.97 -9.31 19.33
CA ALA A 14 -5.17 -8.89 18.17
C ALA A 14 -5.38 -7.41 17.79
N LEU A 15 -6.60 -6.87 17.92
CA LEU A 15 -6.93 -5.51 17.51
C LEU A 15 -6.61 -4.46 18.59
N ILE A 16 -6.89 -4.76 19.86
CA ILE A 16 -6.78 -3.81 20.97
C ILE A 16 -5.49 -4.01 21.78
N SER A 17 -4.99 -5.25 21.82
CA SER A 17 -3.91 -5.71 22.72
C SER A 17 -4.29 -5.73 24.20
N GLU A 18 -3.54 -6.49 25.00
CA GLU A 18 -3.61 -6.51 26.46
C GLU A 18 -2.73 -5.41 27.10
N ASN A 19 -1.92 -4.72 26.29
CA ASN A 19 -1.04 -3.65 26.72
C ASN A 19 -1.86 -2.43 27.17
N PRO A 20 -1.76 -1.99 28.44
CA PRO A 20 -2.57 -0.90 28.97
C PRO A 20 -2.45 0.41 28.20
N ARG A 21 -1.29 0.65 27.56
CA ARG A 21 -1.07 1.84 26.72
C ARG A 21 -1.92 1.80 25.45
N LEU A 22 -2.01 0.64 24.79
CA LEU A 22 -2.76 0.48 23.55
C LEU A 22 -4.26 0.44 23.83
N VAL A 23 -4.68 -0.20 24.92
CA VAL A 23 -6.06 -0.13 25.43
C VAL A 23 -6.49 1.32 25.66
N SER A 24 -5.66 2.11 26.35
CA SER A 24 -5.96 3.54 26.58
C SER A 24 -6.00 4.36 25.28
N GLN A 25 -5.25 3.98 24.24
CA GLN A 25 -5.35 4.62 22.93
C GLN A 25 -6.67 4.27 22.24
N TYR A 26 -7.09 3.01 22.28
CA TYR A 26 -8.37 2.57 21.74
C TYR A 26 -9.55 3.28 22.44
N GLU A 27 -9.49 3.45 23.77
CA GLU A 27 -10.54 4.14 24.54
C GLU A 27 -10.70 5.63 24.19
N LYS A 28 -9.66 6.27 23.65
CA LYS A 28 -9.67 7.67 23.22
C LYS A 28 -10.31 7.87 21.85
N LEU A 29 -10.48 6.80 21.06
CA LEU A 29 -11.18 6.86 19.79
C LEU A 29 -12.63 7.30 19.98
N ASP A 30 -13.17 7.98 18.98
CA ASP A 30 -14.56 8.42 19.07
C ASP A 30 -15.54 7.23 19.04
N ALA A 31 -16.81 7.49 19.35
CA ALA A 31 -17.81 6.43 19.43
C ALA A 31 -18.07 5.75 18.07
N GLY A 32 -17.95 6.49 16.96
CA GLY A 32 -18.09 5.97 15.61
C GLY A 32 -16.92 5.07 15.21
N GLU A 33 -15.69 5.51 15.48
CA GLU A 33 -14.48 4.71 15.25
C GLU A 33 -14.50 3.40 16.03
N ARG A 34 -14.79 3.46 17.34
CA ARG A 34 -14.89 2.25 18.16
C ARG A 34 -16.00 1.33 17.68
N ARG A 35 -17.14 1.88 17.27
CA ARG A 35 -18.23 1.09 16.69
C ARG A 35 -17.77 0.38 15.43
N LEU A 36 -17.12 1.07 14.49
CA LEU A 36 -16.58 0.49 13.26
C LEU A 36 -15.61 -0.65 13.57
N LEU A 37 -14.64 -0.44 14.46
CA LEU A 37 -13.68 -1.47 14.84
C LEU A 37 -14.33 -2.68 15.51
N ASN A 38 -15.38 -2.47 16.31
CA ASN A 38 -16.14 -3.56 16.93
C ASN A 38 -16.92 -4.41 15.93
N GLU A 39 -17.22 -3.91 14.73
CA GLU A 39 -17.83 -4.72 13.67
C GLU A 39 -16.90 -5.86 13.22
N ALA A 40 -15.58 -5.73 13.39
CA ALA A 40 -14.60 -6.77 13.07
C ALA A 40 -14.74 -8.04 13.91
N PHE A 41 -15.46 -7.98 15.04
CA PHE A 41 -15.70 -9.12 15.91
C PHE A 41 -16.97 -9.90 15.55
N LYS A 42 -17.78 -9.37 14.62
CA LYS A 42 -19.03 -10.00 14.22
C LYS A 42 -18.77 -10.96 13.06
N PRO A 43 -19.06 -12.27 13.21
CA PRO A 43 -18.67 -13.29 12.23
C PRO A 43 -19.36 -13.15 10.86
N ASP A 44 -20.50 -12.46 10.79
CA ASP A 44 -21.32 -12.32 9.58
C ASP A 44 -21.44 -10.86 9.12
N HIS A 45 -20.45 -10.01 9.42
CA HIS A 45 -20.46 -8.62 9.00
C HIS A 45 -19.82 -8.43 7.61
N ASP A 46 -20.51 -7.74 6.70
CA ASP A 46 -20.08 -7.56 5.31
C ASP A 46 -18.69 -6.91 5.16
N LEU A 47 -18.33 -6.00 6.08
CA LEU A 47 -17.03 -5.31 6.04
C LEU A 47 -15.85 -6.18 6.49
N PHE A 48 -16.08 -7.15 7.36
CA PHE A 48 -15.03 -7.94 8.02
C PHE A 48 -15.35 -9.44 7.93
N GLY A 49 -15.80 -9.86 6.75
CA GLY A 49 -16.12 -11.25 6.48
C GLY A 49 -14.90 -12.17 6.61
N PRO A 50 -15.09 -13.42 7.01
CA PRO A 50 -13.99 -14.36 7.17
C PRO A 50 -13.38 -14.75 5.83
N ILE A 51 -12.08 -15.03 5.83
CA ILE A 51 -11.36 -15.44 4.63
C ILE A 51 -11.75 -16.87 4.26
N THR A 52 -12.14 -17.06 2.99
CA THR A 52 -12.47 -18.38 2.45
C THR A 52 -11.32 -18.89 1.59
N LEU A 53 -10.76 -20.04 2.00
CA LEU A 53 -9.72 -20.77 1.29
C LEU A 53 -10.38 -21.79 0.36
N HIS A 54 -10.07 -21.69 -0.92
CA HIS A 54 -10.57 -22.53 -1.98
C HIS A 54 -9.61 -23.69 -2.28
N SER A 55 -8.29 -23.50 -2.19
CA SER A 55 -7.30 -24.50 -2.61
C SER A 55 -5.92 -24.34 -1.98
N GLN A 56 -5.05 -25.35 -2.15
CA GLN A 56 -3.63 -25.27 -1.75
C GLN A 56 -2.83 -24.22 -2.53
N SER A 57 -3.37 -23.72 -3.65
CA SER A 57 -2.77 -22.66 -4.44
C SER A 57 -3.08 -21.26 -3.89
N ASP A 58 -3.94 -21.13 -2.87
CA ASP A 58 -4.24 -19.83 -2.28
C ASP A 58 -2.99 -19.26 -1.60
N TRP A 59 -2.81 -17.94 -1.68
CA TRP A 59 -1.60 -17.27 -1.21
C TRP A 59 -1.27 -17.60 0.26
N ILE A 60 -2.26 -17.50 1.15
CA ILE A 60 -2.11 -17.76 2.59
C ILE A 60 -1.55 -19.16 2.89
N ILE A 61 -1.91 -20.16 2.08
CA ILE A 61 -1.44 -21.54 2.25
C ILE A 61 -0.07 -21.73 1.59
N SER A 62 0.10 -21.23 0.37
CA SER A 62 1.31 -21.42 -0.44
C SER A 62 2.51 -20.60 0.05
N HIS A 63 2.25 -19.47 0.71
CA HIS A 63 3.24 -18.52 1.21
C HIS A 63 2.92 -18.17 2.67
N PRO A 64 3.22 -19.07 3.63
CA PRO A 64 2.93 -18.83 5.03
C PRO A 64 3.74 -17.64 5.55
N GLU A 65 3.02 -16.58 5.95
CA GLU A 65 3.57 -15.37 6.58
C GLU A 65 3.30 -15.41 8.09
N ALA A 66 4.21 -14.85 8.88
CA ALA A 66 3.98 -14.70 10.31
C ALA A 66 2.81 -13.72 10.54
N PRO A 67 1.82 -14.06 11.38
CA PRO A 67 0.74 -13.13 11.69
C PRO A 67 1.32 -11.89 12.39
N GLN A 68 0.68 -10.75 12.18
CA GLN A 68 1.00 -9.50 12.85
C GLN A 68 -0.25 -8.95 13.53
N ASP A 69 -0.21 -8.80 14.86
CA ASP A 69 -1.25 -8.09 15.62
C ASP A 69 -0.96 -6.58 15.74
N PHE A 70 -1.89 -5.83 16.32
CA PHE A 70 -1.75 -4.39 16.47
C PHE A 70 -0.59 -3.98 17.38
N GLU A 71 -0.27 -4.75 18.42
CA GLU A 71 0.83 -4.44 19.33
C GLU A 71 2.18 -4.63 18.65
N GLN A 72 2.34 -5.72 17.90
CA GLN A 72 3.51 -5.99 17.08
C GLN A 72 3.70 -4.91 16.03
N PHE A 73 2.63 -4.53 15.31
CA PHE A 73 2.67 -3.42 14.37
C PHE A 73 3.06 -2.11 15.07
N PHE A 74 2.42 -1.78 16.19
CA PHE A 74 2.64 -0.51 16.89
C PHE A 74 4.05 -0.38 17.47
N SER A 75 4.60 -1.49 17.94
CA SER A 75 5.91 -1.57 18.62
C SER A 75 7.08 -1.77 17.66
N ASP A 76 6.83 -1.97 16.37
CA ASP A 76 7.88 -2.12 15.36
C ASP A 76 8.76 -0.85 15.30
N PRO A 77 10.08 -0.93 15.59
CA PRO A 77 10.99 0.21 15.55
C PRO A 77 11.16 0.80 14.16
N TYR A 78 10.83 0.06 13.10
CA TYR A 78 10.86 0.52 11.71
C TYR A 78 9.53 1.14 11.27
N ARG A 79 8.47 1.08 12.10
CA ARG A 79 7.18 1.70 11.77
C ARG A 79 7.34 3.20 11.61
N LYS A 80 6.82 3.72 10.51
CA LYS A 80 6.66 5.16 10.30
C LYS A 80 5.24 5.59 10.63
N ALA A 81 5.13 6.50 11.59
CA ALA A 81 3.89 7.21 11.86
C ALA A 81 3.90 8.57 11.13
N PRO A 82 2.78 8.99 10.53
CA PRO A 82 2.62 10.36 10.07
C PRO A 82 2.84 11.35 11.20
N SER A 83 3.42 12.50 10.89
CA SER A 83 3.61 13.60 11.84
C SER A 83 2.95 14.87 11.29
N PRO A 84 2.73 15.91 12.12
CA PRO A 84 2.20 17.19 11.63
C PRO A 84 2.97 17.75 10.43
N ASP A 85 4.29 17.53 10.39
CA ASP A 85 5.17 17.97 9.31
C ASP A 85 5.24 16.99 8.12
N LYS A 86 4.84 15.73 8.32
CA LYS A 86 4.93 14.64 7.32
C LYS A 86 3.57 13.93 7.20
N ARG A 87 2.60 14.63 6.61
CA ARG A 87 1.19 14.16 6.49
C ARG A 87 0.67 14.07 5.05
N SER A 88 1.54 14.28 4.06
CA SER A 88 1.16 14.25 2.65
C SER A 88 1.64 12.95 1.99
N ILE A 89 0.75 12.25 1.30
CA ILE A 89 1.10 11.19 0.34
C ILE A 89 1.20 11.86 -1.03
N TYR A 90 2.35 11.74 -1.69
CA TYR A 90 2.53 12.26 -3.04
C TYR A 90 2.42 11.14 -4.08
N ILE A 91 1.69 11.38 -5.16
CA ILE A 91 1.60 10.46 -6.29
C ILE A 91 2.35 11.08 -7.48
N GLN A 92 3.34 10.37 -7.99
CA GLN A 92 4.12 10.72 -9.18
C GLN A 92 3.72 9.82 -10.34
N CYS A 93 3.01 10.38 -11.32
CA CYS A 93 2.72 9.66 -12.57
C CYS A 93 3.99 9.60 -13.43
N ILE A 94 4.35 8.42 -13.91
CA ILE A 94 5.52 8.18 -14.77
C ILE A 94 5.04 7.55 -16.07
N GLY A 95 5.29 8.23 -17.19
CA GLY A 95 4.79 7.81 -18.51
C GLY A 95 3.31 8.16 -18.72
N SER A 96 2.70 7.55 -19.75
CA SER A 96 1.28 7.75 -20.06
C SER A 96 0.43 6.76 -19.26
N LEU A 97 -0.58 7.25 -18.54
CA LEU A 97 -1.49 6.42 -17.75
C LEU A 97 -2.74 5.95 -18.53
N GLY A 98 -2.65 5.90 -19.86
CA GLY A 98 -3.74 5.46 -20.71
C GLY A 98 -3.59 5.92 -22.16
N ASN A 99 -4.56 5.48 -22.97
CA ASN A 99 -4.61 5.81 -24.40
C ASN A 99 -5.26 7.17 -24.68
N THR A 100 -5.97 7.75 -23.71
CA THR A 100 -6.62 9.07 -23.80
C THR A 100 -6.50 9.83 -22.49
N ARG A 101 -6.47 11.17 -22.57
CA ARG A 101 -6.34 12.06 -21.40
C ARG A 101 -7.48 11.92 -20.39
N ILE A 102 -8.70 11.66 -20.87
CA ILE A 102 -9.90 11.57 -20.03
C ILE A 102 -9.84 10.35 -19.11
N ILE A 103 -9.43 9.19 -19.64
CA ILE A 103 -9.29 7.95 -18.85
C ILE A 103 -8.23 8.13 -17.75
N SER A 104 -7.12 8.83 -18.05
CA SER A 104 -6.08 9.09 -17.06
C SER A 104 -6.53 10.04 -15.94
N GLU A 105 -7.34 11.05 -16.23
CA GLU A 105 -7.81 12.02 -15.23
C GLU A 105 -8.82 11.40 -14.26
N GLU A 106 -9.78 10.62 -14.77
CA GLU A 106 -10.74 9.91 -13.92
C GLU A 106 -10.05 8.85 -13.05
N TYR A 107 -9.13 8.07 -13.64
CA TYR A 107 -8.36 7.08 -12.90
C TYR A 107 -7.59 7.71 -11.72
N ILE A 108 -6.90 8.81 -11.97
CA ILE A 108 -6.14 9.52 -10.94
C ILE A 108 -7.05 10.13 -9.87
N LYS A 109 -8.23 10.64 -10.27
CA LYS A 109 -9.23 11.13 -9.32
C LYS A 109 -9.73 10.02 -8.39
N TRP A 110 -10.06 8.85 -8.93
CA TRP A 110 -10.49 7.71 -8.13
C TRP A 110 -9.40 7.21 -7.21
N LEU A 111 -8.18 7.06 -7.73
CA LEU A 111 -7.03 6.65 -6.95
C LEU A 111 -6.79 7.60 -5.77
N LYS A 112 -6.81 8.91 -6.02
CA LYS A 112 -6.71 9.91 -4.95
C LYS A 112 -7.78 9.69 -3.88
N GLY A 113 -9.04 9.55 -4.31
CA GLY A 113 -10.17 9.34 -3.40
C GLY A 113 -10.04 8.08 -2.55
N TYR A 114 -9.61 6.97 -3.16
CA TYR A 114 -9.36 5.72 -2.42
C TYR A 114 -8.19 5.85 -1.44
N CYS A 115 -7.11 6.51 -1.83
CA CYS A 115 -5.98 6.75 -0.93
C CYS A 115 -6.37 7.62 0.26
N GLU A 116 -7.14 8.71 0.06
CA GLU A 116 -7.60 9.57 1.16
C GLU A 116 -8.59 8.86 2.08
N ALA A 117 -9.43 7.97 1.53
CA ALA A 117 -10.35 7.17 2.32
C ALA A 117 -9.63 6.09 3.16
N PHE A 118 -8.66 5.39 2.57
CA PHE A 118 -7.93 4.31 3.25
C PHE A 118 -6.89 4.85 4.24
N PHE A 119 -6.14 5.89 3.85
CA PHE A 119 -5.14 6.55 4.69
C PHE A 119 -5.74 7.78 5.36
N TYR A 120 -6.79 7.56 6.14
CA TYR A 120 -7.56 8.63 6.78
C TYR A 120 -6.66 9.60 7.57
N GLY A 121 -6.93 10.90 7.43
CA GLY A 121 -6.14 11.96 8.04
C GLY A 121 -4.89 12.38 7.26
N LEU A 122 -4.50 11.64 6.21
CA LEU A 122 -3.44 12.07 5.28
C LEU A 122 -4.03 12.79 4.07
N THR A 123 -3.27 13.76 3.56
CA THR A 123 -3.62 14.47 2.33
C THR A 123 -2.93 13.81 1.14
N VAL A 124 -3.66 13.54 0.06
CA VAL A 124 -3.06 12.99 -1.16
C VAL A 124 -2.86 14.12 -2.18
N LYS A 125 -1.61 14.29 -2.61
CA LYS A 125 -1.18 15.32 -3.56
C LYS A 125 -0.64 14.67 -4.83
N LEU A 126 -1.02 15.23 -5.97
CA LEU A 126 -0.53 14.78 -7.26
C LEU A 126 0.66 15.66 -7.66
N LEU A 127 1.75 15.02 -8.10
CA LEU A 127 2.87 15.70 -8.74
C LEU A 127 2.63 15.77 -10.25
N GLU A 128 3.28 16.75 -10.89
CA GLU A 128 3.27 16.87 -12.35
C GLU A 128 3.74 15.56 -12.99
N PRO A 129 3.00 15.00 -13.97
CA PRO A 129 3.41 13.80 -14.68
C PRO A 129 4.79 13.96 -15.31
N VAL A 130 5.63 12.92 -15.20
CA VAL A 130 6.95 12.92 -15.83
C VAL A 130 7.01 11.88 -16.94
N PRO A 131 7.60 12.21 -18.11
CA PRO A 131 7.87 11.19 -19.12
C PRO A 131 8.92 10.21 -18.61
N VAL A 132 8.88 8.97 -19.08
CA VAL A 132 9.84 7.92 -18.68
C VAL A 132 11.29 8.38 -18.91
N SER A 133 11.55 9.07 -20.02
CA SER A 133 12.88 9.60 -20.37
C SER A 133 13.43 10.58 -19.32
N ALA A 134 12.57 11.34 -18.64
CA ALA A 134 12.99 12.28 -17.60
C ALA A 134 13.46 11.58 -16.32
N THR A 135 13.04 10.33 -16.09
CA THR A 135 13.47 9.56 -14.93
C THR A 135 14.92 9.08 -15.06
N ARG A 136 15.43 8.95 -16.30
CA ARG A 136 16.72 8.34 -16.63
C ARG A 136 16.88 6.92 -16.07
N CYS A 137 15.77 6.22 -15.86
CA CYS A 137 15.78 4.83 -15.43
C CYS A 137 16.29 3.93 -16.55
N SER A 138 16.89 2.81 -16.17
CA SER A 138 17.23 1.76 -17.12
C SER A 138 15.95 1.10 -17.59
N PHE A 139 15.92 0.73 -18.86
CA PHE A 139 14.81 0.02 -19.48
C PHE A 139 15.33 -1.20 -20.24
N ARG A 140 14.46 -2.18 -20.39
CA ARG A 140 14.67 -3.33 -21.29
C ARG A 140 13.41 -3.59 -22.09
N VAL A 141 13.55 -4.22 -23.24
CA VAL A 141 12.42 -4.85 -23.93
C VAL A 141 12.45 -6.32 -23.52
N ASN A 142 11.34 -6.83 -23.02
CA ASN A 142 11.25 -8.24 -22.67
C ASN A 142 11.21 -9.06 -23.95
N ASP A 143 12.15 -9.99 -24.14
CA ASP A 143 12.24 -10.77 -25.38
C ASP A 143 11.00 -11.65 -25.63
N ASN A 144 10.29 -12.06 -24.57
CA ASN A 144 9.11 -12.91 -24.67
C ASN A 144 7.83 -12.12 -24.95
N THR A 145 7.62 -10.99 -24.26
CA THR A 145 6.38 -10.20 -24.38
C THR A 145 6.50 -9.02 -25.34
N GLN A 146 7.71 -8.65 -25.74
CA GLN A 146 8.04 -7.45 -26.51
C GLN A 146 7.59 -6.14 -25.85
N ASN A 147 7.26 -6.18 -24.55
CA ASN A 147 6.88 -5.01 -23.78
C ASN A 147 8.12 -4.30 -23.23
N LEU A 148 8.02 -2.97 -23.14
CA LEU A 148 8.99 -2.14 -22.43
C LEU A 148 8.86 -2.40 -20.92
N GLN A 149 9.98 -2.59 -20.23
CA GLN A 149 10.01 -2.70 -18.77
C GLN A 149 11.00 -1.70 -18.19
N ILE A 150 10.66 -1.11 -17.04
CA ILE A 150 11.49 -0.13 -16.33
C ILE A 150 12.09 -0.77 -15.07
N HIS A 151 13.35 -0.49 -14.79
CA HIS A 151 14.01 -1.01 -13.59
C HIS A 151 13.43 -0.37 -12.32
N ALA A 152 12.73 -1.17 -11.50
CA ALA A 152 12.05 -0.75 -10.27
C ALA A 152 12.99 0.02 -9.32
N GLY A 153 14.15 -0.56 -9.01
CA GLY A 153 15.16 0.10 -8.16
C GLY A 153 15.69 1.45 -8.67
N HIS A 154 15.60 1.76 -9.97
CA HIS A 154 15.94 3.09 -10.49
C HIS A 154 14.80 4.09 -10.27
N ILE A 155 13.55 3.64 -10.38
CA ILE A 155 12.37 4.43 -10.04
C ILE A 155 12.40 4.80 -8.55
N LEU A 156 12.66 3.85 -7.63
CA LEU A 156 12.79 4.17 -6.21
C LEU A 156 13.81 5.27 -5.93
N LYS A 157 14.99 5.21 -6.59
CA LYS A 157 16.03 6.24 -6.46
C LYS A 157 15.56 7.59 -6.99
N PHE A 158 14.86 7.61 -8.12
CA PHE A 158 14.26 8.81 -8.69
C PHE A 158 13.22 9.43 -7.75
N LEU A 159 12.28 8.62 -7.25
CA LEU A 159 11.22 9.05 -6.34
C LEU A 159 11.82 9.57 -5.02
N LYS A 160 12.81 8.88 -4.45
CA LYS A 160 13.51 9.33 -3.25
C LYS A 160 14.14 10.72 -3.43
N LYS A 161 14.72 10.99 -4.59
CA LYS A 161 15.30 12.31 -4.93
C LYS A 161 14.22 13.39 -5.13
N LYS A 162 13.04 13.01 -5.59
CA LYS A 162 11.91 13.91 -5.87
C LYS A 162 10.95 14.07 -4.70
N LYS A 163 11.11 13.29 -3.63
CA LYS A 163 10.25 13.29 -2.45
C LYS A 163 10.19 14.69 -1.82
N PRO A 164 9.01 15.34 -1.78
CA PRO A 164 8.86 16.63 -1.12
C PRO A 164 9.17 16.56 0.38
N GLU A 165 9.55 17.70 0.96
CA GLU A 165 9.91 17.76 2.38
C GLU A 165 8.73 17.50 3.31
N ASP A 166 7.49 17.81 2.97
CA ASP A 166 6.32 17.50 3.81
C ASP A 166 5.74 16.10 3.54
N ALA A 167 6.40 15.30 2.66
CA ALA A 167 5.90 14.00 2.27
C ALA A 167 6.09 12.96 3.36
N PHE A 168 4.98 12.36 3.80
CA PHE A 168 5.01 11.08 4.50
C PHE A 168 5.64 10.02 3.59
N CYS A 169 5.06 9.85 2.41
CA CYS A 169 5.61 9.02 1.35
C CYS A 169 5.37 9.61 -0.04
N VAL A 170 6.11 9.09 -1.02
CA VAL A 170 5.90 9.34 -2.44
C VAL A 170 5.72 7.99 -3.15
N VAL A 171 4.70 7.90 -3.99
CA VAL A 171 4.33 6.70 -4.75
C VAL A 171 4.42 6.99 -6.23
N GLY A 172 5.26 6.25 -6.95
CA GLY A 172 5.34 6.27 -8.41
C GLY A 172 4.29 5.35 -9.02
N ILE A 173 3.62 5.80 -10.07
CA ILE A 173 2.60 5.02 -10.77
C ILE A 173 2.89 5.05 -12.27
N THR A 174 2.87 3.87 -12.87
CA THR A 174 3.20 3.67 -14.29
C THR A 174 2.34 2.54 -14.87
N MET A 175 2.00 2.65 -16.16
CA MET A 175 1.36 1.57 -16.94
C MET A 175 2.40 0.71 -17.69
N ILE A 176 3.68 0.87 -17.34
CA ILE A 176 4.80 0.17 -17.96
C ILE A 176 5.35 -0.79 -16.92
N ASP A 177 5.44 -2.06 -17.31
CA ASP A 177 5.91 -3.16 -16.47
C ASP A 177 7.21 -2.82 -15.74
N LEU A 178 7.30 -3.25 -14.47
CA LEU A 178 8.49 -3.09 -13.66
C LEU A 178 9.28 -4.39 -13.56
N TYR A 179 10.60 -4.29 -13.51
CA TYR A 179 11.47 -5.42 -13.19
C TYR A 179 12.47 -5.06 -12.08
N PRO A 180 12.71 -5.94 -11.09
CA PRO A 180 13.52 -5.57 -9.93
C PRO A 180 15.02 -5.82 -10.15
N ARG A 181 15.37 -6.82 -10.97
CA ARG A 181 16.73 -7.25 -11.31
C ARG A 181 16.71 -7.95 -12.66
N ASP A 182 17.85 -7.99 -13.35
CA ASP A 182 17.93 -8.54 -14.70
C ASP A 182 17.47 -10.01 -14.81
N SER A 183 17.64 -10.80 -13.72
CA SER A 183 17.24 -12.21 -13.65
C SER A 183 15.77 -12.47 -13.29
N TRP A 184 14.97 -11.43 -13.01
CA TRP A 184 13.56 -11.54 -12.65
C TRP A 184 12.64 -11.09 -13.79
N ASN A 185 11.44 -11.68 -13.90
CA ASN A 185 10.51 -11.42 -14.99
C ASN A 185 9.75 -10.09 -14.84
N PHE A 186 9.07 -9.85 -13.71
CA PHE A 186 8.39 -8.60 -13.37
C PHE A 186 8.09 -8.49 -11.87
N VAL A 187 7.72 -7.30 -11.39
CA VAL A 187 7.14 -7.05 -10.06
C VAL A 187 5.98 -6.09 -10.18
N PHE A 188 4.89 -6.31 -9.43
CA PHE A 188 3.76 -5.36 -9.42
C PHE A 188 4.08 -4.03 -8.73
N GLY A 189 5.16 -3.99 -7.96
CA GLY A 189 5.60 -2.81 -7.25
C GLY A 189 6.72 -3.11 -6.26
N GLN A 190 7.41 -2.08 -5.81
CA GLN A 190 8.43 -2.16 -4.79
C GLN A 190 8.33 -0.95 -3.87
N ALA A 191 8.58 -1.13 -2.57
CA ALA A 191 8.61 -0.02 -1.62
C ALA A 191 9.83 -0.10 -0.71
N SER A 192 10.33 1.07 -0.31
CA SER A 192 11.28 1.23 0.78
C SER A 192 10.52 1.57 2.05
N LEU A 193 10.47 0.61 2.97
CA LEU A 193 9.86 0.74 4.29
C LEU A 193 10.47 1.90 5.11
N THR A 194 11.74 2.20 4.87
CA THR A 194 12.51 3.21 5.61
C THR A 194 12.63 4.55 4.89
N ASP A 195 12.45 4.62 3.58
CA ASP A 195 12.54 5.90 2.86
C ASP A 195 11.17 6.52 2.56
N GLY A 196 10.09 5.74 2.70
CA GLY A 196 8.74 6.19 2.32
C GLY A 196 8.69 6.54 0.84
N ALA A 197 9.23 5.66 0.02
CA ALA A 197 9.15 5.72 -1.43
C ALA A 197 8.69 4.35 -1.92
N GLY A 198 7.77 4.30 -2.86
CA GLY A 198 7.39 3.05 -3.52
C GLY A 198 6.93 3.30 -4.94
N GLU A 199 6.96 2.27 -5.77
CA GLU A 199 6.31 2.27 -7.07
C GLU A 199 5.40 1.07 -7.24
N VAL A 200 4.39 1.23 -8.09
CA VAL A 200 3.44 0.19 -8.47
C VAL A 200 3.21 0.30 -9.97
N ASP A 201 3.24 -0.84 -10.68
CA ASP A 201 2.68 -0.93 -12.02
C ASP A 201 1.22 -1.41 -11.96
N ARG A 202 0.39 -0.90 -12.87
CA ARG A 202 -1.01 -1.27 -13.01
C ARG A 202 -1.44 -1.19 -14.46
#